data_AF-A0A368EWQ7-F1
#
_entry.id   AF-A0A368EWQ7-F1
#
_cell.length_a   1.000
_cell.length_b   1.000
_cell.length_c   1.000
_cell.angle_alpha   90.00
_cell.angle_beta   90.00
_cell.angle_gamma   90.00
#
_symmetry.space_group_name_H-M   'P 1'
#
loop_
_entity.id
_entity.type
_entity.pdbx_description
1 polymer ?
#
loop_
_entity_poly.entity_id
_entity_poly.type
_entity_poly.pdbx_seq_one_letter_code
_entity_poly.pdbx_strand_id
1 'polypeptide(L)'
;MELSDLLVVTKDDGDLKAKARLTQSEYISALKYMRPRIPSWKPKVMRSSIMEPLSIQAVCDCMFEFWETIMASGDLEARRTSQMTTWMWDHVREELLNVFQKHPKIAPLAPALEEDVRLGKVTPGHASETLIRTFLGL
;
A
#
# COMPACT_ATOMS: atom_id res chain seq x y z
N MET A 1 2.40 9.42 -4.80
CA MET A 1 2.91 9.90 -3.51
C MET A 1 2.41 8.94 -2.45
N GLU A 2 3.31 8.19 -1.82
CA GLU A 2 2.95 7.36 -0.66
C GLU A 2 2.66 8.30 0.54
N LEU A 3 1.53 8.09 1.20
CA LEU A 3 1.07 8.94 2.30
C LEU A 3 1.99 8.76 3.52
N SER A 4 2.71 9.82 3.89
CA SER A 4 3.50 9.88 5.13
C SER A 4 2.62 10.36 6.30
N ASP A 5 2.70 9.70 7.45
CA ASP A 5 1.98 10.08 8.68
C ASP A 5 2.66 11.25 9.42
N LEU A 6 3.98 11.41 9.23
CA LEU A 6 4.80 12.51 9.71
C LEU A 6 5.90 12.81 8.67
N LEU A 7 6.06 14.09 8.29
CA LEU A 7 7.14 14.56 7.43
C LEU A 7 8.05 15.48 8.24
N VAL A 8 9.36 15.17 8.24
CA VAL A 8 10.35 15.99 8.95
C VAL A 8 11.31 16.61 7.95
N VAL A 9 11.30 17.93 7.86
CA VAL A 9 12.29 18.70 7.10
C VAL A 9 13.52 18.86 8.01
N THR A 10 14.60 18.17 7.66
CA THR A 10 15.84 18.15 8.45
C THR A 10 16.74 19.34 8.12
N LYS A 11 17.77 19.55 8.96
CA LYS A 11 18.76 20.64 8.84
C LYS A 11 18.16 22.04 8.96
N ASP A 12 17.21 22.20 9.89
CA ASP A 12 16.64 23.50 10.25
C ASP A 12 17.60 24.36 11.10
N ASP A 13 18.79 24.61 10.57
CA ASP A 13 19.88 25.31 11.26
C ASP A 13 20.62 26.28 10.34
N GLY A 14 21.28 27.28 10.95
CA GLY A 14 22.04 28.31 10.25
C GLY A 14 21.30 28.95 9.08
N ASP A 15 21.96 29.00 7.93
CA ASP A 15 21.46 29.60 6.69
C ASP A 15 20.31 28.79 6.06
N LEU A 16 20.11 27.54 6.48
CA LEU A 16 19.07 26.67 5.93
C LEU A 16 17.69 26.88 6.59
N LYS A 17 17.59 27.62 7.71
CA LYS A 17 16.32 27.85 8.42
C LYS A 17 15.23 28.44 7.53
N ALA A 18 15.58 29.43 6.70
CA ALA A 18 14.61 30.06 5.78
C ALA A 18 14.10 29.05 4.74
N LYS A 19 14.99 28.24 4.18
CA LYS A 19 14.65 27.20 3.21
C LYS A 19 13.82 26.09 3.83
N ALA A 20 14.20 25.62 5.03
CA ALA A 20 13.46 24.60 5.76
C ALA A 20 12.03 25.04 6.08
N ARG A 21 11.83 26.31 6.48
CA ARG A 21 10.51 26.90 6.71
C ARG A 21 9.66 26.97 5.44
N LEU A 22 10.26 27.36 4.32
CA LEU A 22 9.56 27.38 3.02
C LEU A 22 9.11 25.96 2.63
N THR A 23 10.02 24.99 2.69
CA THR A 23 9.72 23.59 2.37
C THR A 23 8.64 23.01 3.29
N GLN A 24 8.66 23.33 4.59
CA GLN A 24 7.58 22.94 5.51
C GLN A 24 6.22 23.49 5.04
N SER A 25 6.16 24.76 4.66
CA SER A 25 4.92 25.39 4.19
C SER A 25 4.40 24.76 2.90
N GLU A 26 5.29 24.43 1.97
CA GLU A 26 4.94 23.74 0.71
C GLU A 26 4.32 22.37 0.99
N TYR A 27 4.92 21.56 1.86
CA TYR A 27 4.37 20.26 2.24
C TYR A 27 3.05 20.37 3.00
N ILE A 28 2.92 21.32 3.93
CA ILE A 28 1.64 21.59 4.61
C ILE A 28 0.56 21.93 3.59
N SER A 29 0.88 22.75 2.58
CA SER A 29 -0.05 23.10 1.52
C SER A 29 -0.46 21.88 0.69
N ALA A 30 0.52 21.07 0.25
CA ALA A 30 0.25 19.86 -0.52
C ALA A 30 -0.61 18.84 0.24
N LEU A 31 -0.33 18.62 1.53
CA LEU A 31 -1.06 17.68 2.37
C LEU A 31 -2.54 18.03 2.55
N LYS A 32 -2.92 19.31 2.45
CA LYS A 32 -4.34 19.72 2.53
C LYS A 32 -5.20 19.16 1.40
N TYR A 33 -4.59 18.84 0.26
CA TYR A 33 -5.30 18.28 -0.89
C TYR A 33 -5.38 16.75 -0.86
N MET A 34 -4.74 16.10 0.12
CA MET A 34 -4.76 14.65 0.26
C MET A 34 -5.76 14.22 1.33
N ARG A 35 -6.50 13.15 1.07
CA ARG A 35 -7.33 12.51 2.10
C ARG A 35 -6.43 11.81 3.10
N PRO A 36 -6.58 12.04 4.42
CA PRO A 36 -5.77 11.36 5.40
C PRO A 36 -6.01 9.85 5.34
N ARG A 37 -4.93 9.07 5.39
CA ARG A 37 -5.01 7.60 5.40
C ARG A 37 -5.74 7.10 6.64
N ILE A 38 -5.53 7.76 7.77
CA ILE A 38 -6.11 7.44 9.07
C ILE A 38 -7.07 8.58 9.43
N PRO A 39 -8.39 8.36 9.53
CA PRO A 39 -9.33 9.42 9.81
C PRO A 39 -9.04 10.17 11.12
N SER A 40 -8.53 9.45 12.13
CA SER A 40 -8.17 10.02 13.43
C SER A 40 -6.87 10.82 13.43
N TRP A 41 -6.03 10.73 12.38
CA TRP A 41 -4.74 11.41 12.31
C TRP A 41 -4.59 12.29 11.08
N LYS A 42 -4.27 13.57 11.31
CA LYS A 42 -3.87 14.49 10.24
C LYS A 42 -2.35 14.45 10.11
N PRO A 43 -1.80 14.15 8.91
CA PRO A 43 -0.36 14.19 8.68
C PRO A 43 0.25 15.52 9.13
N LYS A 44 1.35 15.43 9.88
CA LYS A 44 2.06 16.61 10.41
C LYS A 44 3.34 16.84 9.62
N VAL A 45 3.73 18.11 9.48
CA VAL A 45 5.02 18.50 8.90
C VAL A 45 5.79 19.27 9.95
N MET A 46 6.95 18.75 10.33
CA MET A 46 7.82 19.31 11.34
C MET A 46 9.17 19.70 10.73
N ARG A 47 9.90 20.52 11.45
CA ARG A 47 11.30 20.86 11.14
C ARG A 47 12.16 20.37 12.29
N SER A 48 13.35 19.89 11.99
CA SER A 48 14.31 19.44 13.01
C SER A 48 15.74 19.71 12.57
N SER A 49 16.60 19.99 13.54
CA SER A 49 18.04 20.04 13.40
C SER A 49 18.70 19.17 14.46
N ILE A 50 19.71 18.41 14.06
CA ILE A 50 20.54 17.65 15.01
C ILE A 50 21.35 18.57 15.93
N MET A 51 21.57 19.82 15.50
CA MET A 51 22.24 20.85 16.30
C MET A 51 21.31 21.41 17.39
N GLU A 52 20.01 21.12 17.32
CA GLU A 52 18.99 21.54 18.28
C GLU A 52 18.24 20.31 18.84
N PRO A 53 18.76 19.67 19.91
CA PRO A 53 18.20 18.42 20.46
C PRO A 53 16.71 18.51 20.84
N LEU A 54 16.25 19.69 21.26
CA LEU A 54 14.83 19.93 21.56
C LEU A 54 13.92 19.73 20.34
N SER A 55 14.42 20.02 19.14
CA SER A 55 13.67 19.80 17.89
C SER A 55 13.49 18.30 17.60
N ILE A 56 14.47 17.47 17.97
CA ILE A 56 14.38 16.01 17.85
C ILE A 56 13.39 15.47 18.87
N GLN A 57 13.45 15.96 20.12
CA GLN A 57 12.49 15.57 21.15
C GLN A 57 11.06 15.87 20.73
N ALA A 58 10.79 17.05 20.17
CA ALA A 58 9.47 17.40 19.66
C ALA A 58 8.98 16.45 18.54
N VAL A 59 9.88 15.98 17.68
CA VAL A 59 9.55 14.96 16.67
C VAL A 59 9.21 13.63 17.34
N CYS A 60 9.97 13.19 18.35
CA CYS A 60 9.68 11.98 19.11
C CYS A 60 8.33 12.08 19.84
N ASP A 61 8.02 13.21 20.47
CA ASP A 61 6.75 13.44 21.16
C ASP A 61 5.57 13.35 20.18
N CYS A 62 5.72 13.91 18.98
CA CYS A 62 4.74 13.77 17.91
C CYS A 62 4.54 12.32 17.46
N MET A 63 5.60 11.50 17.46
CA MET A 63 5.50 10.07 17.15
C MET A 63 4.72 9.32 18.25
N PHE A 64 4.91 9.67 19.52
CA PHE A 64 4.13 9.10 20.62
C PHE A 64 2.65 9.50 20.54
N GLU A 65 2.36 10.78 20.27
CA GLU A 65 0.99 11.27 20.08
C GLU A 65 0.27 10.54 18.94
N PHE A 66 0.98 10.28 17.83
CA PHE A 66 0.46 9.47 16.73
C PHE A 66 0.08 8.06 17.19
N TRP A 67 0.94 7.44 17.98
CA TRP A 67 0.72 6.09 18.50
C TRP A 67 -0.46 6.03 19.46
N GLU A 68 -0.56 6.98 20.39
CA GLU A 68 -1.70 7.09 21.29
C GLU A 68 -3.01 7.32 20.52
N THR A 69 -2.99 8.20 19.51
CA THR A 69 -4.17 8.52 18.69
C THR A 69 -4.69 7.29 17.95
N ILE A 70 -3.80 6.51 17.34
CA ILE A 70 -4.18 5.30 16.59
C ILE A 70 -4.67 4.19 17.53
N MET A 71 -4.01 4.02 18.68
CA MET A 71 -4.41 3.01 19.65
C MET A 71 -5.78 3.34 20.24
N ALA A 72 -6.05 4.62 20.55
CA ALA A 72 -7.33 5.06 21.08
C ALA A 72 -8.47 5.00 20.05
N SER A 73 -8.18 5.17 18.76
CA SER A 73 -9.22 5.18 17.72
C SER A 73 -9.76 3.79 17.35
N GLY A 74 -9.07 2.71 17.74
CA GLY A 74 -9.43 1.34 17.35
C GLY A 74 -9.17 1.01 15.88
N ASP A 75 -8.65 1.97 15.09
CA ASP A 75 -8.36 1.82 13.67
C ASP A 75 -7.34 0.71 13.40
N LEU A 76 -6.41 0.49 14.34
CA LEU A 76 -5.40 -0.57 14.24
C LEU A 76 -6.03 -1.96 14.23
N GLU A 77 -6.96 -2.21 15.14
CA GLU A 77 -7.60 -3.52 15.29
C GLU A 77 -8.56 -3.81 14.13
N ALA A 78 -9.31 -2.80 13.70
CA ALA A 78 -10.15 -2.87 12.52
C ALA A 78 -9.32 -3.16 11.25
N ARG A 79 -8.18 -2.49 11.08
CA ARG A 79 -7.25 -2.75 9.96
C ARG A 79 -6.64 -4.13 10.01
N ARG A 80 -6.19 -4.59 11.18
CA ARG A 80 -5.64 -5.95 11.35
C ARG A 80 -6.67 -7.01 10.97
N THR A 81 -7.91 -6.85 11.44
CA THR A 81 -9.01 -7.77 11.12
C THR A 81 -9.30 -7.79 9.61
N SER A 82 -9.36 -6.61 8.98
CA SER A 82 -9.57 -6.49 7.54
C SER A 82 -8.40 -7.08 6.73
N GLN A 83 -7.17 -6.87 7.17
CA GLN A 83 -5.95 -7.40 6.55
C GLN A 83 -5.90 -8.92 6.66
N MET A 84 -6.22 -9.50 7.82
CA MET A 84 -6.26 -10.95 8.00
C MET A 84 -7.26 -11.61 7.03
N THR A 85 -8.44 -11.00 6.87
CA THR A 85 -9.44 -11.49 5.91
C THR A 85 -8.95 -11.36 4.46
N THR A 86 -8.30 -10.25 4.13
CA THR A 86 -7.71 -10.05 2.80
C THR A 86 -6.62 -11.09 2.51
N TRP A 87 -5.70 -11.29 3.44
CA TRP A 87 -4.63 -12.29 3.33
C TRP A 87 -5.16 -13.70 3.18
N MET A 88 -6.22 -14.07 3.92
CA MET A 88 -6.87 -15.36 3.75
C MET A 88 -7.36 -15.55 2.31
N TRP A 89 -8.04 -14.56 1.73
CA TRP A 89 -8.55 -14.65 0.36
C TRP A 89 -7.45 -14.59 -0.71
N ASP A 90 -6.37 -13.84 -0.48
CA ASP A 90 -5.22 -13.83 -1.37
C ASP A 90 -4.54 -15.19 -1.38
N HIS A 91 -4.36 -15.82 -0.21
CA HIS A 91 -3.82 -17.17 -0.12
C HIS A 91 -4.71 -18.19 -0.83
N VAL A 92 -6.03 -18.13 -0.64
CA VAL A 92 -6.98 -18.99 -1.38
C VAL A 92 -6.83 -18.81 -2.90
N ARG A 93 -6.71 -17.56 -3.38
CA ARG A 93 -6.54 -17.28 -4.81
C ARG A 93 -5.24 -17.84 -5.36
N GLU A 94 -4.14 -17.65 -4.65
CA GLU A 94 -2.82 -18.16 -5.04
C GLU A 94 -2.80 -19.68 -5.08
N GLU A 95 -3.34 -20.35 -4.05
CA GLU A 95 -3.42 -21.80 -4.01
C GLU A 95 -4.33 -22.37 -5.10
N LEU A 96 -5.49 -21.76 -5.34
CA LEU A 96 -6.36 -22.16 -6.44
C LEU A 96 -5.67 -22.02 -7.79
N LEU A 97 -4.95 -20.92 -8.03
CA LEU A 97 -4.21 -20.71 -9.27
C LEU A 97 -3.06 -21.72 -9.40
N ASN A 98 -2.33 -22.00 -8.32
CA ASN A 98 -1.28 -23.01 -8.28
C ASN A 98 -1.82 -24.40 -8.62
N VAL A 99 -2.94 -24.80 -8.02
CA VAL A 99 -3.61 -26.08 -8.28
C VAL A 99 -4.10 -26.13 -9.73
N PHE A 100 -4.69 -25.04 -10.22
CA PHE A 100 -5.18 -24.93 -11.60
C PHE A 100 -4.06 -25.09 -12.62
N GLN A 101 -2.96 -24.36 -12.48
CA GLN A 101 -1.82 -24.41 -13.40
C GLN A 101 -1.10 -25.77 -13.39
N LYS A 102 -1.05 -26.43 -12.23
CA LYS A 102 -0.43 -27.77 -12.08
C LYS A 102 -1.37 -28.92 -12.46
N HIS A 103 -2.64 -28.64 -12.77
CA HIS A 103 -3.61 -29.69 -13.05
C HIS A 103 -3.21 -30.47 -14.32
N PRO A 104 -3.23 -31.83 -14.31
CA PRO A 104 -2.72 -32.66 -15.40
C PRO A 104 -3.35 -32.39 -16.78
N LYS A 105 -4.60 -31.93 -16.81
CA LYS A 105 -5.28 -31.55 -18.07
C LYS A 105 -5.03 -30.10 -18.48
N ILE A 106 -4.68 -29.22 -17.54
CA ILE A 106 -4.50 -27.79 -17.79
C ILE A 106 -3.05 -27.47 -18.18
N ALA A 107 -2.09 -28.02 -17.46
CA ALA A 107 -0.66 -27.81 -17.72
C ALA A 107 -0.25 -28.02 -19.19
N PRO A 108 -0.72 -29.07 -19.90
CA PRO A 108 -0.43 -29.23 -21.33
C PRO A 108 -1.36 -28.41 -22.25
N LEU A 109 -2.58 -28.07 -21.82
CA LEU A 109 -3.59 -27.39 -22.64
C LEU A 109 -3.38 -25.88 -22.70
N ALA A 110 -2.93 -25.26 -21.60
CA ALA A 110 -2.77 -23.82 -21.48
C ALA A 110 -1.81 -23.22 -22.53
N PRO A 111 -0.61 -23.77 -22.79
CA PRO A 111 0.28 -23.20 -23.82
C PRO A 111 -0.30 -23.24 -25.23
N ALA A 112 -1.08 -24.28 -25.56
CA ALA A 112 -1.73 -24.40 -26.86
C ALA A 112 -2.82 -23.33 -27.04
N LEU A 113 -3.65 -23.13 -26.02
CA LEU A 113 -4.69 -22.10 -26.04
C LEU A 113 -4.11 -20.68 -26.03
N GLU A 114 -3.02 -20.43 -25.31
CA GLU A 114 -2.31 -19.15 -25.35
C GLU A 114 -1.81 -18.82 -26.75
N GLU A 115 -1.28 -19.81 -27.48
CA GLU A 115 -0.84 -19.63 -28.86
C GLU A 115 -2.03 -19.38 -29.79
N ASP A 116 -3.12 -20.11 -29.65
CA ASP A 116 -4.32 -19.89 -30.45
C ASP A 116 -4.96 -18.51 -30.19
N VAL A 117 -4.87 -17.98 -28.97
CA VAL A 117 -5.26 -16.59 -28.65
C VAL A 117 -4.32 -15.60 -29.32
N ARG A 118 -3.00 -15.82 -29.24
CA ARG A 118 -1.98 -14.94 -29.84
C ARG A 118 -2.12 -14.84 -31.36
N LEU A 119 -2.49 -15.95 -32.00
CA LEU A 119 -2.75 -16.05 -33.43
C LEU A 119 -4.17 -15.60 -33.82
N GLY A 120 -5.01 -15.22 -32.85
CA GLY A 120 -6.38 -14.77 -33.10
C GLY A 120 -7.35 -15.85 -33.57
N LYS A 121 -7.03 -17.14 -33.38
CA LYS A 121 -7.90 -18.27 -33.74
C LYS A 121 -9.04 -18.46 -32.74
N VAL A 122 -8.81 -18.10 -31.47
CA VAL A 122 -9.82 -18.10 -30.41
C VAL A 122 -9.76 -16.79 -29.63
N THR A 123 -10.88 -16.40 -29.03
CA THR A 123 -10.90 -15.22 -28.16
C THR A 123 -10.35 -15.56 -26.77
N PRO A 124 -9.78 -14.58 -26.03
CA PRO A 124 -9.35 -14.78 -24.65
C PRO A 124 -10.46 -15.31 -23.73
N GLY A 125 -11.71 -14.88 -23.95
CA GLY A 125 -12.87 -15.35 -23.19
C GLY A 125 -13.20 -16.81 -23.44
N HIS A 126 -13.11 -17.27 -24.69
CA HIS A 126 -13.35 -18.67 -25.02
C HIS A 126 -12.23 -19.59 -24.50
N ALA A 127 -10.97 -19.16 -24.61
CA ALA A 127 -9.82 -19.88 -24.08
C ALA A 127 -9.91 -20.02 -22.55
N SER A 128 -10.26 -18.95 -21.84
CA SER A 128 -10.41 -18.98 -20.37
C SER A 128 -11.57 -19.88 -19.93
N GLU A 129 -12.73 -19.82 -20.60
CA GLU A 129 -13.86 -20.71 -20.32
C GLU A 129 -13.47 -22.19 -20.54
N THR A 130 -12.77 -22.48 -21.63
CA THR A 130 -12.28 -23.84 -21.94
C THR A 130 -11.37 -24.37 -20.84
N LEU A 131 -10.42 -23.57 -20.36
CA LEU A 131 -9.53 -23.95 -19.27
C LEU A 131 -10.32 -24.19 -17.97
N ILE A 132 -11.26 -23.29 -17.62
CA ILE A 132 -12.08 -23.42 -16.41
C ILE A 132 -12.95 -24.69 -16.45
N ARG A 133 -13.65 -24.94 -17.57
CA ARG A 133 -14.48 -26.14 -17.74
C ARG A 133 -13.65 -27.42 -17.67
N THR A 134 -12.49 -27.43 -18.33
CA THR A 134 -11.57 -28.58 -18.31
C THR A 134 -11.07 -28.88 -16.90
N PHE A 135 -10.81 -27.85 -16.09
CA PHE A 135 -10.42 -28.00 -14.68
C PHE A 135 -11.56 -28.54 -13.82
N LEU A 136 -12.79 -28.04 -14.02
CA LEU A 136 -13.98 -28.46 -13.28
C LEU A 136 -14.55 -29.82 -13.75
N GLY A 137 -14.07 -30.35 -14.88
CA GLY A 137 -14.61 -31.57 -15.48
C GLY A 137 -16.01 -31.41 -16.07
N LEU A 138 -16.34 -30.19 -16.51
CA LEU A 138 -17.62 -29.79 -17.11
C LEU A 138 -17.61 -29.85 -18.64
#